data_AF-A0A534S0D1-F1
#
_entry.id   AF-A0A534S0D1-F1
#
_cell.length_a   1.000
_cell.length_b   1.000
_cell.length_c   1.000
_cell.angle_alpha   90.00
_cell.angle_beta   90.00
_cell.angle_gamma   90.00
#
_symmetry.space_group_name_H-M   'P 1'
#
loop_
_entity.id
_entity.type
_entity.pdbx_description
1 polymer ?
#
loop_
_entity_poly.entity_id
_entity_poly.type
_entity_poly.pdbx_seq_one_letter_code
_entity_poly.pdbx_strand_id
1 'polypeptide(L)' 'MWSQVGAAALGKSGRIYTGCNVENASYGLSMYAERTAIFKAISSGETEIVKDGAGRETLT' A
#
# COMPACT_ATOMS: atom_id res chain seq x y z
N MET A 1 2.08 13.49 9.74
CA MET A 1 3.17 12.89 10.52
C MET A 1 4.40 12.94 9.62
N TRP A 2 5.27 13.95 9.81
CA TRP A 2 6.38 14.38 8.93
C TRP A 2 7.42 13.35 8.43
N SER A 3 7.17 12.06 8.58
CA SER A 3 8.00 10.97 8.08
C SER A 3 7.50 10.53 6.70
N GLN A 4 8.37 10.53 5.70
CA GLN A 4 8.09 9.90 4.41
C GLN A 4 8.15 8.38 4.58
N VAL A 5 7.01 7.72 4.38
CA VAL A 5 6.86 6.26 4.47
C VAL A 5 6.41 5.75 3.11
N GLY A 6 7.17 4.80 2.57
CA GLY A 6 6.81 4.08 1.36
C GLY A 6 6.12 2.76 1.69
N ALA A 7 5.47 2.17 0.70
CA ALA A 7 5.01 0.79 0.77
C ALA A 7 4.96 0.18 -0.63
N ALA A 8 5.13 -1.14 -0.70
CA ALA A 8 4.95 -1.93 -1.92
C ALA A 8 4.09 -3.17 -1.65
N ALA A 9 3.14 -3.43 -2.54
CA ALA A 9 2.29 -4.62 -2.55
C ALA A 9 2.56 -5.43 -3.83
N LEU A 10 2.78 -6.74 -3.68
CA LEU A 10 2.95 -7.67 -4.80
C LEU A 10 1.59 -8.28 -5.12
N GLY A 11 1.05 -8.00 -6.30
CA GLY A 11 -0.17 -8.64 -6.78
C GLY A 11 0.06 -10.08 -7.22
N LYS A 12 -0.99 -10.91 -7.22
CA LYS A 12 -0.93 -12.28 -7.77
C LYS A 12 -0.60 -12.30 -9.26
N SER A 13 -0.90 -11.22 -9.97
CA SER A 13 -0.43 -11.01 -11.34
C SER A 13 1.09 -10.90 -11.49
N GLY A 14 1.84 -10.82 -10.38
CA GLY A 14 3.28 -10.55 -10.35
C GLY A 14 3.63 -9.07 -10.47
N ARG A 15 2.63 -8.18 -10.59
CA ARG A 15 2.84 -6.72 -10.64
C ARG A 15 3.10 -6.16 -9.25
N ILE A 16 3.99 -5.17 -9.17
CA ILE A 16 4.27 -4.44 -7.93
C ILE A 16 3.51 -3.12 -7.94
N TYR A 17 2.82 -2.83 -6.84
CA TYR A 17 2.06 -1.60 -6.62
C TYR A 17 2.66 -0.83 -5.46
N THR A 18 3.09 0.40 -5.71
CA THR A 18 3.71 1.25 -4.70
C THR A 18 2.74 2.31 -4.17
N GLY A 19 2.90 2.67 -2.90
CA GLY A 19 2.16 3.71 -2.20
C GLY A 19 3.05 4.51 -1.25
N CYS A 20 2.54 5.65 -0.80
CA CYS A 20 3.16 6.48 0.23
C CYS A 20 2.08 7.01 1.18
N ASN A 21 2.52 7.50 2.35
CA ASN A 21 1.62 8.16 3.27
C ASN A 21 1.06 9.45 2.65
N VAL A 22 -0.26 9.64 2.79
CA VAL A 22 -0.96 10.85 2.35
C VAL A 22 -1.50 11.54 3.59
N GLU A 23 -1.02 12.75 3.84
CA GLU A 23 -1.40 13.54 5.00
C GLU A 23 -2.57 14.47 4.68
N ASN A 24 -3.39 14.72 5.70
CA ASN A 24 -4.49 15.66 5.61
C ASN A 24 -4.56 16.52 6.88
N ALA A 25 -5.01 17.76 6.73
CA ALA A 25 -5.25 18.68 7.85
C ALA A 25 -6.28 18.13 8.84
N SER A 26 -7.27 17.38 8.34
CA SER A 26 -8.12 16.53 9.17
C SER A 26 -7.43 15.18 9.35
N TYR A 27 -6.83 14.95 10.51
CA TYR A 27 -6.02 13.75 10.75
C TYR A 27 -6.76 12.44 10.49
N GLY A 28 -8.07 12.38 10.69
CA GLY A 28 -8.89 11.19 10.40
C GLY A 28 -8.95 10.80 8.92
N LEU A 29 -8.59 11.70 8.01
CA LEU A 29 -8.53 11.45 6.56
C LEU A 29 -7.12 11.10 6.07
N SER A 30 -6.13 11.04 6.97
CA SER A 30 -4.78 10.64 6.58
C SER A 30 -4.74 9.15 6.21
N MET A 31 -3.94 8.81 5.20
CA MET A 31 -3.76 7.43 4.75
C MET A 31 -2.32 6.99 4.95
N TYR A 32 -2.16 5.78 5.47
CA TYR A 32 -0.87 5.09 5.58
C TYR A 32 -0.42 4.56 4.22
N ALA A 33 0.89 4.40 4.05
CA ALA A 33 1.49 3.98 2.80
C ALA A 33 0.96 2.63 2.32
N GLU A 34 0.72 1.70 3.24
CA GLU A 34 0.22 0.36 2.95
C GLU A 34 -1.17 0.40 2.34
N ARG A 35 -2.08 1.22 2.90
CA ARG A 35 -3.43 1.41 2.35
C ARG A 35 -3.37 2.01 0.96
N THR A 36 -2.49 2.98 0.74
CA THR A 36 -2.29 3.58 -0.59
C THR A 36 -1.83 2.54 -1.62
N ALA A 37 -0.88 1.66 -1.25
CA ALA A 37 -0.38 0.61 -2.14
C ALA A 37 -1.47 -0.43 -2.49
N ILE A 38 -2.24 -0.87 -1.49
CA ILE A 38 -3.33 -1.84 -1.67
C ILE A 38 -4.46 -1.24 -2.52
N PHE A 39 -4.90 -0.01 -2.24
CA PHE A 39 -5.95 0.65 -3.02
C PHE A 39 -5.54 0.89 -4.46
N LYS A 40 -4.26 1.18 -4.70
CA LYS A 40 -3.71 1.26 -6.05
C LYS A 40 -3.75 -0.09 -6.77
N ALA A 41 -3.43 -1.18 -6.07
CA ALA A 41 -3.53 -2.53 -6.64
C ALA A 41 -4.99 -2.86 -7.04
N ILE A 42 -5.93 -2.67 -6.10
CA ILE A 42 -7.36 -2.95 -6.32
C ILE A 42 -7.93 -2.11 -7.47
N SER A 43 -7.68 -0.79 -7.47
CA SER A 43 -8.15 0.09 -8.55
C SER A 43 -7.51 -0.21 -9.90
N SER A 44 -6.34 -0.85 -9.91
CA SER A 44 -5.67 -1.34 -11.13
C SER A 44 -6.14 -2.73 -11.56
N GLY A 45 -7.18 -3.28 -10.93
CA GLY A 45 -7.78 -4.57 -11.26
C GLY A 45 -7.15 -5.78 -10.57
N GLU A 46 -6.24 -5.58 -9.60
CA GLU A 46 -5.70 -6.68 -8.82
C GLU A 46 -6.73 -7.16 -7.78
N THR A 47 -6.95 -8.48 -7.73
CA THR A 47 -7.93 -9.09 -6.83
C THR A 47 -7.30 -9.79 -5.64
N GLU A 48 -6.01 -10.10 -5.72
CA GLU A 48 -5.27 -10.81 -4.67
C GLU A 48 -3.87 -10.20 -4.49
N ILE A 49 -3.50 -9.94 -3.23
CA ILE A 49 -2.14 -9.53 -2.86
C ILE A 49 -1.42 -10.76 -2.32
N VAL A 50 -0.21 -10.99 -2.84
CA VAL A 50 0.66 -12.09 -2.41
C VAL A 50 1.24 -11.75 -1.05
N LYS A 51 1.15 -12.71 -0.13
CA LYS A 51 1.85 -12.66 1.15
C LYS A 51 3.33 -12.95 0.89
N ASP A 52 4.22 -12.06 1.29
CA ASP A 52 5.64 -12.41 1.26
C ASP A 52 5.93 -13.57 2.24
N GLY A 53 7.07 -14.23 2.08
CA GLY A 53 7.46 -15.37 2.93
C GLY A 53 7.67 -15.02 4.42
N ALA A 54 7.59 -13.73 4.80
CA ALA A 54 7.63 -13.25 6.17
C ALA A 54 6.23 -13.03 6.78
N GLY A 55 5.16 -13.34 6.02
CA GLY A 55 3.78 -13.19 6.47
C GLY A 55 3.27 -11.75 6.42
N ARG A 56 4.00 -10.83 5.76
CA ARG A 56 3.59 -9.44 5.58
C ARG A 56 2.90 -9.28 4.23
N GLU A 57 1.73 -8.64 4.27
CA GLU A 57 0.92 -8.37 3.08
C GLU A 57 1.41 -7.12 2.33
N THR A 58 2.34 -6.37 2.93
CA THR A 58 2.88 -5.12 2.41
C THR A 58 4.28 -4.90 2.97
N LEU A 59 5.22 -4.54 2.09
CA LEU A 59 6.59 -4.16 2.46
C LEU A 59 6.60 -2.64 2.67
N THR A 60 6.79 -2.19 3.91
CA THR A 60 6.90 -0.77 4.31
C THR A 60 8.35 -0.28 4.24
#